data_AF-A0A7C1E2R0-F1
#
_entry.id   AF-A0A7C1E2R0-F1
#
_cell.length_a   1.000
_cell.length_b   1.000
_cell.length_c   1.000
_cell.angle_alpha   90.00
_cell.angle_beta   90.00
_cell.angle_gamma   90.00
#
_symmetry.space_group_name_H-M   'P 1'
#
loop_
_entity.id
_entity.type
_entity.pdbx_description
1 polymer ?
#
loop_
_entity_poly.entity_id
_entity_poly.type
_entity_poly.pdbx_seq_one_letter_code
_entity_poly.pdbx_strand_id
1 'polypeptide(L)'
;KDGLTRGLLRYCNPIGINVKSFKKPTPEEAAHDFLWRVHSETPARGEIQVFIRSHYEDILVPSVEGYIPPQTIDQRFGLINDFEKLLMHNHTRVLKFYLHVSPETQKERLMERIENKRKHWKHKDGDWDTREKMEDYLKVYEWIFEKCNEVPWHIVPSDRNWQKLYAVSVEVLKTLKSLDLAWPDLQTGIFSQEKRA
;
A
#
# COMPACT_ATOMS: atom_id res chain seq x y z
N LYS A 1 0.99 -5.00 8.12
CA LYS A 1 1.51 -4.65 6.79
C LYS A 1 2.59 -5.66 6.38
N ASP A 2 3.77 -5.69 6.98
CA ASP A 2 4.86 -6.61 6.56
C ASP A 2 4.51 -8.11 6.61
N GLY A 3 3.73 -8.53 7.62
CA GLY A 3 3.25 -9.93 7.70
C GLY A 3 2.28 -10.29 6.57
N LEU A 4 1.47 -9.32 6.14
CA LEU A 4 0.56 -9.50 5.01
C LEU A 4 1.35 -9.61 3.69
N THR A 5 2.28 -8.67 3.44
CA THR A 5 3.12 -8.70 2.24
C THR A 5 3.89 -10.01 2.12
N ARG A 6 4.52 -10.47 3.22
CA ARG A 6 5.21 -11.77 3.22
C ARG A 6 4.27 -12.95 2.97
N GLY A 7 3.05 -12.91 3.49
CA GLY A 7 2.05 -13.95 3.27
C GLY A 7 1.56 -13.99 1.82
N LEU A 8 1.27 -12.81 1.25
CA LEU A 8 0.77 -12.64 -0.11
C LEU A 8 1.79 -13.11 -1.15
N LEU A 9 3.05 -12.74 -0.97
CA LEU A 9 4.13 -13.02 -1.92
C LEU A 9 4.83 -14.37 -1.70
N ARG A 10 4.42 -15.14 -0.68
CA ARG A 10 5.12 -16.36 -0.25
C ARG A 10 5.35 -17.37 -1.38
N TYR A 11 4.41 -17.45 -2.32
CA TYR A 11 4.40 -18.42 -3.41
C TYR A 11 4.64 -17.79 -4.79
N CYS A 12 5.02 -16.51 -4.83
CA CYS A 12 5.28 -15.81 -6.07
C CYS A 12 6.76 -15.91 -6.47
N ASN A 13 7.05 -15.89 -7.77
CA ASN A 13 8.41 -15.66 -8.24
C ASN A 13 8.80 -14.22 -7.86
N PRO A 14 9.94 -13.99 -7.17
CA PRO A 14 10.37 -12.64 -6.82
C PRO A 14 10.73 -11.77 -8.04
N ILE A 15 11.02 -12.37 -9.20
CA ILE A 15 11.31 -11.63 -10.43
C ILE A 15 10.03 -10.91 -10.88
N GLY A 16 10.13 -9.61 -11.11
CA GLY A 16 9.00 -8.75 -11.48
C GLY A 16 8.13 -8.33 -10.29
N ILE A 17 8.57 -8.56 -9.04
CA ILE A 17 7.88 -8.08 -7.84
C ILE A 17 8.82 -7.23 -6.99
N ASN A 18 8.41 -6.00 -6.76
CA ASN A 18 9.15 -5.01 -5.98
C ASN A 18 8.36 -4.61 -4.73
N VAL A 19 9.05 -4.36 -3.62
CA VAL A 19 8.44 -3.94 -2.34
C VAL A 19 9.15 -2.71 -1.82
N LYS A 20 8.44 -1.58 -1.74
CA LYS A 20 8.94 -0.35 -1.13
C LYS A 20 8.26 -0.11 0.21
N SER A 21 9.05 0.02 1.28
CA SER A 21 8.55 0.47 2.58
C SER A 21 8.93 1.93 2.80
N PHE A 22 7.94 2.81 2.70
CA PHE A 22 8.15 4.23 2.94
C PHE A 22 8.30 4.51 4.44
N LYS A 23 9.24 5.39 4.76
CA LYS A 23 9.53 5.92 6.10
C LYS A 23 9.43 7.45 6.07
N LYS A 24 9.79 8.11 7.17
CA LYS A 24 9.96 9.58 7.21
C LYS A 24 10.82 10.02 6.01
N PRO A 25 10.40 11.07 5.26
CA PRO A 25 11.19 11.60 4.16
C PRO A 25 12.64 11.94 4.56
N THR A 26 13.59 11.63 3.68
CA THR A 26 14.97 12.11 3.80
C THR A 26 15.03 13.61 3.49
N PRO A 27 16.13 14.32 3.82
CA PRO A 27 16.28 15.73 3.45
C PRO A 27 16.16 15.98 1.94
N GLU A 28 16.66 15.05 1.11
CA GLU A 28 16.52 15.11 -0.35
C GLU A 28 15.07 14.94 -0.77
N GLU A 29 14.39 13.89 -0.30
CA GLU A 29 12.98 13.66 -0.61
C GLU A 29 12.10 14.84 -0.16
N ALA A 30 12.42 15.47 0.97
CA ALA A 30 11.71 16.64 1.48
C ALA A 30 12.02 17.94 0.71
N ALA A 31 13.08 17.97 -0.09
CA ALA A 31 13.40 19.09 -0.97
C ALA A 31 12.62 19.03 -2.31
N HIS A 32 11.94 17.93 -2.58
CA HIS A 32 11.05 17.76 -3.73
C HIS A 32 9.57 17.83 -3.32
N ASP A 33 8.66 17.81 -4.30
CA ASP A 33 7.25 17.57 -4.00
C ASP A 33 7.04 16.17 -3.40
N PHE A 34 5.96 15.99 -2.64
CA PHE A 34 5.75 14.77 -1.87
C PHE A 34 5.49 13.51 -2.72
N LEU A 35 5.07 13.68 -3.98
CA LEU A 35 4.82 12.58 -4.89
C LEU A 35 6.07 12.15 -5.63
N TRP A 36 7.10 12.99 -5.75
CA TRP A 36 8.34 12.69 -6.46
C TRP A 36 8.92 11.31 -6.09
N ARG A 37 9.12 11.07 -4.79
CA ARG A 37 9.70 9.80 -4.29
C ARG A 37 8.76 8.59 -4.46
N VAL A 38 7.46 8.84 -4.60
CA VAL A 38 6.45 7.79 -4.76
C VAL A 38 6.32 7.43 -6.23
N HIS A 39 6.34 8.43 -7.10
CA HIS A 39 6.32 8.27 -8.55
C HIS A 39 7.58 7.55 -9.04
N SER A 40 8.76 7.81 -8.48
CA SER A 40 9.98 7.09 -8.84
C SER A 40 9.94 5.58 -8.55
N GLU A 41 8.98 5.13 -7.74
CA GLU A 41 8.84 3.73 -7.30
C GLU A 41 7.63 3.05 -7.94
N THR A 42 6.98 3.67 -8.93
CA THR A 42 5.85 3.04 -9.65
C THR A 42 6.34 1.88 -10.52
N PRO A 43 5.51 0.84 -10.73
CA PRO A 43 5.96 -0.37 -11.44
C PRO A 43 6.23 -0.09 -12.93
N ALA A 44 7.23 -0.77 -13.48
CA ALA A 44 7.35 -0.89 -14.92
C ALA A 44 6.26 -1.83 -15.50
N ARG A 45 6.12 -1.86 -16.82
CA ARG A 45 5.18 -2.79 -17.49
C ARG A 45 5.57 -4.24 -17.18
N GLY A 46 4.60 -5.03 -16.73
CA GLY A 46 4.79 -6.43 -16.35
C GLY A 46 5.27 -6.64 -14.91
N GLU A 47 5.43 -5.58 -14.12
CA GLU A 47 5.83 -5.68 -12.72
C GLU A 47 4.67 -5.48 -11.74
N ILE A 48 4.83 -6.05 -10.55
CA ILE A 48 3.98 -5.79 -9.38
C ILE A 48 4.80 -4.98 -8.38
N GLN A 49 4.32 -3.78 -8.04
CA GLN A 49 4.87 -2.96 -6.98
C GLN A 49 3.99 -3.02 -5.74
N VAL A 50 4.57 -3.34 -4.58
CA VAL A 50 3.90 -3.30 -3.28
C VAL A 50 4.42 -2.14 -2.44
N PHE A 51 3.54 -1.20 -2.14
CA PHE A 51 3.82 -0.09 -1.23
C PHE A 51 3.41 -0.44 0.21
N ILE A 52 4.39 -0.51 1.12
CA ILE A 52 4.17 -0.59 2.57
C ILE A 52 4.23 0.84 3.12
N ARG A 53 3.05 1.39 3.44
CA ARG A 53 2.80 2.85 3.45
C ARG A 53 2.92 3.42 2.04
N SER A 54 2.51 4.65 1.81
CA SER A 54 2.44 5.26 0.47
C SER A 54 2.36 6.79 0.56
N HIS A 55 2.04 7.45 -0.55
CA HIS A 55 1.75 8.89 -0.65
C HIS A 55 0.64 9.38 0.32
N TYR A 56 -0.18 8.48 0.85
CA TYR A 56 -1.18 8.85 1.86
C TYR A 56 -0.58 9.26 3.21
N GLU A 57 0.66 8.89 3.52
CA GLU A 57 1.33 9.32 4.76
C GLU A 57 1.54 10.85 4.80
N ASP A 58 1.64 11.48 3.64
CA ASP A 58 1.81 12.92 3.47
C ASP A 58 0.54 13.74 3.73
N ILE A 59 -0.61 13.08 3.90
CA ILE A 59 -1.83 13.70 4.40
C ILE A 59 -2.27 13.11 5.74
N LEU A 60 -1.89 11.88 6.06
CA LEU A 60 -2.28 11.23 7.31
C LEU A 60 -1.60 11.83 8.53
N VAL A 61 -0.27 11.69 8.63
CA VAL A 61 0.48 12.13 9.81
C VAL A 61 0.45 13.66 9.95
N PRO A 62 0.68 14.45 8.88
CA PRO A 62 0.64 15.91 9.00
C PRO A 62 -0.71 16.49 9.43
N SER A 63 -1.83 15.84 9.10
CA SER A 63 -3.16 16.29 9.55
C SER A 63 -3.37 16.11 11.05
N VAL A 64 -2.84 15.03 11.63
CA VAL A 64 -2.95 14.76 13.07
C VAL A 64 -1.93 15.59 13.86
N GLU A 65 -0.71 15.74 13.33
CA GLU A 65 0.38 16.42 14.03
C GLU A 65 0.42 17.93 13.79
N GLY A 66 -0.29 18.44 12.78
CA GLY A 66 -0.40 19.87 12.49
C GLY A 66 0.87 20.51 11.89
N TYR A 67 1.81 19.72 11.37
CA TYR A 67 3.07 20.25 10.80
C TYR A 67 2.90 20.93 9.43
N ILE A 68 1.76 20.74 8.77
CA ILE A 68 1.45 21.30 7.45
C ILE A 68 0.11 22.05 7.54
N PRO A 69 -0.03 23.24 6.94
CA PRO A 69 -1.29 23.98 6.94
C PRO A 69 -2.46 23.16 6.37
N PRO A 70 -3.67 23.22 6.96
CA PRO A 70 -4.83 22.47 6.47
C PRO A 70 -5.17 22.72 5.00
N GLN A 71 -4.94 23.94 4.49
CA GLN A 71 -5.17 24.29 3.09
C GLN A 71 -4.23 23.52 2.15
N THR A 72 -2.97 23.31 2.55
CA THR A 72 -2.01 22.51 1.79
C THR A 72 -2.39 21.03 1.82
N ILE A 73 -2.90 20.52 2.94
CA ILE A 73 -3.43 19.16 3.02
C ILE A 73 -4.64 18.99 2.10
N ASP A 74 -5.55 19.96 2.07
CA ASP A 74 -6.74 19.89 1.24
C ASP A 74 -6.38 19.77 -0.25
N GLN A 75 -5.41 20.56 -0.71
CA GLN A 75 -4.86 20.48 -2.07
C GLN A 75 -4.24 19.10 -2.38
N ARG A 76 -3.59 18.46 -1.40
CA ARG A 76 -2.94 17.15 -1.59
C ARG A 76 -3.94 16.04 -1.91
N PHE A 77 -5.19 16.09 -1.44
CA PHE A 77 -6.20 15.09 -1.83
C PHE A 77 -6.42 15.08 -3.35
N GLY A 78 -6.54 16.25 -3.97
CA GLY A 78 -6.67 16.38 -5.43
C GLY A 78 -5.46 15.85 -6.17
N LEU A 79 -4.25 16.24 -5.74
CA LEU A 79 -2.99 15.77 -6.34
C LEU A 79 -2.83 14.25 -6.27
N ILE A 80 -3.28 13.62 -5.18
CA ILE A 80 -3.27 12.16 -5.03
C ILE A 80 -4.21 11.49 -6.04
N ASN A 81 -5.42 12.02 -6.22
CA ASN A 81 -6.36 11.50 -7.21
C ASN A 81 -5.82 11.64 -8.64
N ASP A 82 -5.26 12.80 -8.97
CA ASP A 82 -4.67 13.05 -10.28
C ASP A 82 -3.46 12.13 -10.54
N PHE A 83 -2.65 11.86 -9.51
CA PHE A 83 -1.56 10.88 -9.59
C PHE A 83 -2.08 9.47 -9.84
N GLU A 84 -3.09 9.01 -9.11
CA GLU A 84 -3.67 7.67 -9.29
C GLU A 84 -4.36 7.52 -10.67
N LYS A 85 -5.04 8.57 -11.15
CA LYS A 85 -5.57 8.65 -12.51
C LYS A 85 -4.46 8.54 -13.55
N LEU A 86 -3.36 9.28 -13.39
CA LEU A 86 -2.21 9.22 -14.29
C LEU A 86 -1.70 7.78 -14.43
N LEU A 87 -1.56 7.07 -13.32
CA LEU A 87 -1.13 5.67 -13.32
C LEU A 87 -2.13 4.77 -14.06
N MET A 88 -3.43 4.93 -13.82
CA MET A 88 -4.47 4.16 -14.50
C MET A 88 -4.52 4.43 -16.00
N HIS A 89 -4.34 5.68 -16.42
CA HIS A 89 -4.26 6.05 -17.84
C HIS A 89 -3.06 5.41 -18.53
N ASN A 90 -1.97 5.16 -17.79
CA ASN A 90 -0.81 4.40 -18.27
C ASN A 90 -0.92 2.89 -17.95
N HIS A 91 -2.14 2.35 -17.87
CA HIS A 91 -2.44 0.93 -17.69
C HIS A 91 -1.91 0.29 -16.39
N THR A 92 -1.59 1.09 -15.37
CA THR A 92 -1.27 0.56 -14.04
C THR A 92 -2.57 0.33 -13.26
N ARG A 93 -2.81 -0.91 -12.81
CA ARG A 93 -3.92 -1.19 -11.89
C ARG A 93 -3.50 -0.86 -10.46
N VAL A 94 -4.17 0.13 -9.86
CA VAL A 94 -3.95 0.55 -8.48
C VAL A 94 -4.95 -0.17 -7.57
N LEU A 95 -4.46 -0.84 -6.53
CA LEU A 95 -5.27 -1.44 -5.47
C LEU A 95 -4.89 -0.84 -4.12
N LYS A 96 -5.87 -0.31 -3.40
CA LYS A 96 -5.65 0.40 -2.12
C LYS A 96 -6.31 -0.36 -0.96
N PHE A 97 -5.51 -0.71 0.04
CA PHE A 97 -5.99 -1.48 1.19
C PHE A 97 -5.75 -0.74 2.49
N TYR A 98 -6.83 -0.38 3.18
CA TYR A 98 -6.77 0.06 4.57
C TYR A 98 -6.97 -1.14 5.49
N LEU A 99 -5.97 -1.40 6.34
CA LEU A 99 -5.98 -2.53 7.28
C LEU A 99 -6.57 -2.07 8.62
N HIS A 100 -7.88 -2.20 8.78
CA HIS A 100 -8.58 -1.78 10.00
C HIS A 100 -8.33 -2.76 11.15
N VAL A 101 -7.74 -2.28 12.25
CA VAL A 101 -7.45 -3.06 13.45
C VAL A 101 -8.18 -2.42 14.61
N SER A 102 -8.89 -3.22 15.40
CA SER A 102 -9.59 -2.74 16.60
C SER A 102 -8.62 -2.18 17.64
N PRO A 103 -9.04 -1.19 18.45
CA PRO A 103 -8.23 -0.68 19.55
C PRO A 103 -7.71 -1.79 20.47
N GLU A 104 -8.52 -2.81 20.74
CA GLU A 104 -8.18 -3.94 21.60
C GLU A 104 -7.04 -4.76 20.98
N THR A 105 -7.22 -5.19 19.72
CA THR A 105 -6.20 -5.97 19.02
C THR A 105 -4.90 -5.17 18.81
N GLN A 106 -5.00 -3.85 18.61
CA GLN A 106 -3.82 -3.01 18.52
C GLN A 106 -3.03 -3.02 19.84
N LYS A 107 -3.71 -2.89 21.00
CA LYS A 107 -3.09 -2.93 22.32
C LYS A 107 -2.38 -4.26 22.56
N GLU A 108 -3.08 -5.36 22.32
CA GLU A 108 -2.53 -6.71 22.47
C GLU A 108 -1.26 -6.88 21.64
N ARG A 109 -1.25 -6.40 20.39
CA ARG A 109 -0.08 -6.48 19.50
C ARG A 109 1.08 -5.59 19.93
N LEU A 110 0.81 -4.45 20.59
CA LEU A 110 1.87 -3.60 21.14
C LEU A 110 2.47 -4.25 22.39
N MET A 111 1.64 -4.74 23.30
CA MET A 111 2.07 -5.51 24.49
C MET A 111 2.91 -6.73 24.09
N GLU A 112 2.49 -7.48 23.08
CA GLU A 112 3.23 -8.65 22.60
C GLU A 112 4.66 -8.30 22.13
N ARG A 113 4.88 -7.08 21.59
CA ARG A 113 6.23 -6.65 21.18
C ARG A 113 7.14 -6.36 22.37
N ILE A 114 6.57 -6.07 23.53
CA ILE A 114 7.28 -5.82 24.79
C ILE A 114 7.54 -7.13 25.53
N GLU A 115 6.58 -8.06 25.52
CA GLU A 115 6.65 -9.31 26.27
C GLU A 115 7.45 -10.40 25.56
N ASN A 116 7.46 -10.38 24.21
CA ASN A 116 8.14 -11.40 23.42
C ASN A 116 9.52 -10.94 22.94
N LYS A 117 10.59 -11.54 23.51
CA LYS A 117 12.00 -11.26 23.15
C LYS A 117 12.29 -11.28 21.64
N ARG A 118 11.60 -12.13 20.86
CA ARG A 118 11.80 -12.22 19.39
C ARG A 118 11.19 -11.03 18.62
N LYS A 119 10.41 -10.19 19.29
CA LYS A 119 9.68 -9.04 18.74
C LYS A 119 10.13 -7.69 19.29
N HIS A 120 10.99 -7.64 20.30
CA HIS A 120 11.47 -6.39 20.91
C HIS A 120 12.01 -5.39 19.87
N TRP A 121 12.71 -5.86 18.84
CA TRP A 121 13.24 -5.02 17.77
C TRP A 121 12.16 -4.24 16.98
N LYS A 122 10.88 -4.63 17.08
CA LYS A 122 9.74 -3.95 16.45
C LYS A 122 9.06 -2.93 17.35
N HIS A 123 9.47 -2.84 18.61
CA HIS A 123 8.93 -1.88 19.56
C HIS A 123 9.46 -0.48 19.25
N LYS A 124 8.59 0.53 19.41
CA LYS A 124 8.91 1.94 19.34
C LYS A 124 8.00 2.66 20.34
N ASP A 125 8.55 3.55 21.14
CA ASP A 125 7.76 4.24 22.16
C ASP A 125 6.63 5.07 21.54
N GLY A 126 6.92 5.77 20.44
CA GLY A 126 5.91 6.55 19.71
C GLY A 126 4.74 5.75 19.11
N ASP A 127 4.78 4.41 19.11
CA ASP A 127 3.60 3.61 18.76
C ASP A 127 2.49 3.76 19.82
N TRP A 128 2.84 4.07 21.08
CA TRP A 128 1.88 4.35 22.16
C TRP A 128 1.27 5.74 22.04
N ASP A 129 2.07 6.76 21.72
CA ASP A 129 1.56 8.12 21.44
C ASP A 129 0.58 8.10 20.25
N THR A 130 0.91 7.34 19.20
CA THR A 130 0.04 7.17 18.04
C THR A 130 -1.29 6.50 18.41
N ARG A 131 -1.26 5.58 19.38
CA ARG A 131 -2.46 4.92 19.89
C ARG A 131 -3.37 5.88 20.64
N GLU A 132 -2.82 6.80 21.43
CA GLU A 132 -3.61 7.81 22.14
C GLU A 132 -4.35 8.74 21.17
N LYS A 133 -3.76 9.01 20.00
CA LYS A 133 -4.36 9.81 18.92
C LYS A 133 -5.24 9.00 17.96
N MET A 134 -5.66 7.79 18.31
CA MET A 134 -6.35 6.88 17.38
C MET A 134 -7.62 7.50 16.77
N GLU A 135 -8.42 8.22 17.55
CA GLU A 135 -9.63 8.88 17.05
C GLU A 135 -9.32 9.95 16.00
N ASP A 136 -8.24 10.71 16.17
CA ASP A 136 -7.84 11.73 15.20
C ASP A 136 -7.32 11.11 13.90
N TYR A 137 -6.55 10.02 14.01
CA TYR A 137 -6.17 9.24 12.82
C TYR A 137 -7.39 8.68 12.09
N LEU A 138 -8.41 8.17 12.80
CA LEU A 138 -9.63 7.65 12.19
C LEU A 138 -10.40 8.73 11.43
N LYS A 139 -10.56 9.94 11.99
CA LYS A 139 -11.17 11.09 11.30
C LYS A 139 -10.45 11.42 9.99
N VAL A 140 -9.11 11.39 10.00
CA VAL A 140 -8.33 11.65 8.77
C VAL A 140 -8.50 10.52 7.76
N TYR A 141 -8.58 9.26 8.20
CA TYR A 141 -8.91 8.15 7.30
C TYR A 141 -10.30 8.28 6.67
N GLU A 142 -11.30 8.76 7.42
CA GLU A 142 -12.63 9.05 6.87
C GLU A 142 -12.55 10.07 5.74
N TRP A 143 -11.82 11.17 5.93
CA TRP A 143 -11.58 12.15 4.85
C TRP A 143 -10.82 11.54 3.66
N ILE A 144 -9.85 10.67 3.90
CA ILE A 144 -9.14 9.95 2.82
C ILE A 144 -10.12 9.09 2.02
N PHE A 145 -11.03 8.36 2.67
CA PHE A 145 -12.01 7.53 1.99
C PHE A 145 -13.06 8.36 1.25
N GLU A 146 -13.41 9.54 1.76
CA GLU A 146 -14.35 10.44 1.13
C GLU A 146 -13.74 11.16 -0.08
N LYS A 147 -12.51 11.66 0.05
CA LYS A 147 -11.88 12.54 -0.95
C LYS A 147 -10.98 11.80 -1.93
N CYS A 148 -10.40 10.67 -1.56
CA CYS A 148 -9.50 9.89 -2.41
C CYS A 148 -10.12 8.55 -2.86
N ASN A 149 -11.29 8.61 -3.50
CA ASN A 149 -12.10 7.45 -3.86
C ASN A 149 -12.24 7.17 -5.36
N GLU A 150 -11.60 7.97 -6.22
CA GLU A 150 -11.64 7.73 -7.68
C GLU A 150 -11.08 6.36 -8.06
N VAL A 151 -10.02 5.94 -7.36
CA VAL A 151 -9.68 4.52 -7.21
C VAL A 151 -10.32 4.04 -5.91
N PRO A 152 -11.08 2.92 -5.92
CA PRO A 152 -11.78 2.47 -4.72
C PRO A 152 -10.80 2.00 -3.64
N TRP A 153 -11.21 2.22 -2.39
CA TRP A 153 -10.53 1.68 -1.20
C TRP A 153 -11.13 0.35 -0.77
N HIS A 154 -10.27 -0.58 -0.39
CA HIS A 154 -10.67 -1.81 0.29
C HIS A 154 -10.40 -1.67 1.79
N ILE A 155 -11.48 -1.59 2.58
CA ILE A 155 -11.41 -1.59 4.04
C ILE A 155 -11.39 -3.04 4.52
N VAL A 156 -10.25 -3.47 5.08
CA VAL A 156 -9.98 -4.88 5.40
C VAL A 156 -9.94 -5.09 6.92
N PRO A 157 -10.88 -5.86 7.50
CA PRO A 157 -10.80 -6.28 8.89
C PRO A 157 -9.50 -7.04 9.16
N SER A 158 -8.69 -6.53 10.09
CA SER A 158 -7.29 -6.91 10.23
C SER A 158 -6.90 -7.40 11.62
N ASP A 159 -7.88 -7.72 12.47
CA ASP A 159 -7.67 -8.27 13.81
C ASP A 159 -7.05 -9.66 13.77
N ARG A 160 -7.48 -10.51 12.83
CA ARG A 160 -6.86 -11.82 12.60
C ARG A 160 -5.95 -11.79 11.39
N ASN A 161 -4.74 -12.32 11.53
CA ASN A 161 -3.73 -12.32 10.45
C ASN A 161 -4.19 -13.08 9.21
N TRP A 162 -4.88 -14.20 9.39
CA TRP A 162 -5.38 -15.00 8.26
C TRP A 162 -6.52 -14.31 7.52
N GLN A 163 -7.41 -13.59 8.22
CA GLN A 163 -8.55 -12.88 7.61
C GLN A 163 -8.06 -11.78 6.68
N LYS A 164 -7.14 -10.92 7.14
CA LYS A 164 -6.57 -9.88 6.27
C LYS A 164 -5.82 -10.46 5.07
N LEU A 165 -5.11 -11.58 5.25
CA LEU A 165 -4.41 -12.23 4.16
C LEU A 165 -5.40 -12.74 3.12
N TYR A 166 -6.42 -13.46 3.55
CA TYR A 166 -7.47 -13.97 2.67
C TYR A 166 -8.17 -12.85 1.89
N ALA A 167 -8.65 -11.82 2.58
CA ALA A 167 -9.39 -10.72 1.96
C ALA A 167 -8.57 -10.00 0.88
N VAL A 168 -7.31 -9.69 1.17
CA VAL A 168 -6.41 -9.03 0.21
C VAL A 168 -6.05 -9.97 -0.94
N SER A 169 -5.74 -11.24 -0.67
CA SER A 169 -5.42 -12.22 -1.71
C SER A 169 -6.57 -12.43 -2.69
N VAL A 170 -7.82 -12.44 -2.22
CA VAL A 170 -9.01 -12.55 -3.08
C VAL A 170 -9.09 -11.39 -4.06
N GLU A 171 -8.92 -10.16 -3.58
CA GLU A 171 -9.00 -8.97 -4.45
C GLU A 171 -7.85 -8.90 -5.46
N VAL A 172 -6.63 -9.22 -5.01
CA VAL A 172 -5.46 -9.30 -5.90
C VAL A 172 -5.67 -10.37 -6.97
N LEU A 173 -6.12 -11.57 -6.59
CA LEU A 173 -6.41 -12.64 -7.54
C LEU A 173 -7.50 -12.25 -8.54
N LYS A 174 -8.58 -11.64 -8.06
CA LYS A 174 -9.67 -11.13 -8.91
C LYS A 174 -9.16 -10.12 -9.92
N THR A 175 -8.31 -9.18 -9.48
CA THR A 175 -7.70 -8.17 -10.35
C THR A 175 -6.77 -8.80 -11.38
N LEU A 176 -5.90 -9.72 -10.98
CA LEU A 176 -5.01 -10.40 -11.92
C LEU A 176 -5.77 -11.22 -12.97
N LYS A 177 -6.87 -11.87 -12.57
CA LYS A 177 -7.75 -12.60 -13.50
C LYS A 177 -8.48 -11.68 -14.47
N SER A 178 -8.81 -10.45 -14.07
CA SER A 178 -9.51 -9.50 -14.96
C SER A 178 -8.59 -8.85 -16.00
N LEU A 179 -7.27 -9.03 -15.89
CA LEU A 179 -6.30 -8.56 -16.88
C LEU A 179 -6.23 -9.43 -18.14
N ASP A 180 -6.90 -10.59 -18.16
CA ASP A 180 -6.93 -11.53 -19.29
C ASP A 180 -5.52 -11.85 -19.83
N LEU A 181 -4.60 -12.15 -18.91
CA LEU A 181 -3.20 -12.43 -19.23
C LEU A 181 -3.06 -13.77 -19.94
N ALA A 182 -2.36 -13.78 -21.07
CA ALA A 182 -2.00 -14.98 -21.82
C ALA A 182 -0.49 -15.11 -21.96
N TRP A 183 0.00 -16.34 -22.11
CA TRP A 183 1.39 -16.57 -22.51
C TRP A 183 1.62 -16.01 -23.92
N PRO A 184 2.76 -15.36 -24.18
CA PRO A 184 3.06 -14.86 -25.52
C PRO A 184 3.25 -16.04 -26.48
N ASP A 185 2.81 -15.85 -27.73
CA ASP A 185 3.11 -16.79 -28.80
C ASP A 185 4.62 -16.85 -29.07
N LEU A 186 5.08 -17.98 -29.60
CA LEU A 186 6.46 -18.13 -30.04
C LEU A 186 6.75 -17.15 -31.19
N GLN A 187 7.61 -16.17 -30.93
CA GLN A 187 8.10 -15.25 -31.95
C GLN A 187 9.41 -15.79 -32.53
N THR A 188 9.36 -16.41 -33.70
CA THR A 188 10.53 -16.94 -34.40
C THR A 188 10.36 -16.89 -35.90
N GLY A 189 11.45 -16.57 -36.62
CA GLY A 189 11.53 -16.70 -38.07
C GLY A 189 12.14 -18.02 -38.53
N ILE A 190 12.58 -18.87 -37.59
CA ILE A 190 13.34 -20.10 -37.87
C ILE A 190 12.43 -21.33 -37.86
N PHE A 191 11.44 -21.35 -36.97
CA PHE A 191 10.54 -22.49 -36.80
C PHE A 191 9.13 -22.13 -37.26
N SER A 192 8.54 -22.95 -38.14
CA SER A 192 7.11 -22.85 -38.42
C SER A 192 6.33 -23.20 -37.15
N GLN A 193 5.29 -22.40 -36.84
CA GLN A 193 4.33 -22.76 -35.80
C GLN A 193 3.43 -23.91 -36.30
N GLU A 194 4.00 -25.10 -36.48
CA GLU A 194 3.20 -26.31 -36.69
C GLU A 194 2.53 -26.65 -35.36
N LYS A 195 1.21 -26.45 -35.31
CA LYS A 195 0.35 -26.84 -34.20
C LYS A 195 0.59 -28.32 -33.89
N ARG A 196 1.26 -28.61 -32.79
CA ARG A 196 1.17 -29.93 -32.17
C ARG A 196 -0.25 -30.07 -31.63
N ALA A 197 -1.03 -30.92 -32.32
CA ALA A 197 -2.37 -31.34 -31.92
C ALA A 197 -2.35 -32.13 -30.61
#